data_AF-A0AA42NYL8-F1
#
_entry.id   AF-A0AA42NYL8-F1
#
_cell.length_a   1.000
_cell.length_b   1.000
_cell.length_c   1.000
_cell.angle_alpha   90.00
_cell.angle_beta   90.00
_cell.angle_gamma   90.00
#
_symmetry.space_group_name_H-M   'P 1'
#
loop_
_entity.id
_entity.type
_entity.pdbx_description
1 polymer ?
#
loop_
_entity_poly.entity_id
_entity_poly.type
_entity_poly.pdbx_seq_one_letter_code
_entity_poly.pdbx_strand_id
1 'polypeptide(L)'
;MRKIILFLGLGIALNSTFAASNQEKVKACEQTLAAGMFNGLLEDVCGFEGNVKANLMAMYDQGQCRKIIPQKTVDKLAKDVVMDTKKRIDAYSKHTFCEENMQPYVDLKKEFK
;
A
#
# COMPACT_ATOMS: atom_id res chain seq x y z
N MET A 1 -26.78 39.00 47.04
CA MET A 1 -26.66 37.55 46.71
C MET A 1 -26.33 37.42 45.23
N ARG A 2 -25.06 37.16 44.86
CA ARG A 2 -24.62 36.94 43.48
C ARG A 2 -24.35 35.44 43.29
N LYS A 3 -25.10 34.80 42.40
CA LYS A 3 -24.93 33.39 42.04
C LYS A 3 -23.68 33.25 41.16
N ILE A 4 -22.67 32.54 41.66
CA ILE A 4 -21.49 32.14 40.88
C ILE A 4 -21.91 30.90 40.08
N ILE A 5 -22.01 31.04 38.76
CA ILE A 5 -22.21 29.90 37.86
C ILE A 5 -20.83 29.24 37.70
N LEU A 6 -20.64 28.12 38.38
CA LEU A 6 -19.55 27.18 38.13
C LEU A 6 -19.78 26.55 36.75
N PHE A 7 -19.08 27.06 35.73
CA PHE A 7 -18.91 26.32 34.49
C PHE A 7 -17.98 25.13 34.79
N LEU A 8 -18.60 23.97 35.03
CA LEU A 8 -17.90 22.69 35.01
C LEU A 8 -17.30 22.53 33.60
N GLY A 9 -15.97 22.56 33.53
CA GLY A 9 -15.24 22.35 32.29
C GLY A 9 -15.61 21.01 31.66
N LEU A 10 -16.26 21.06 30.51
CA LEU A 10 -16.40 19.93 29.61
C LEU A 10 -15.07 19.76 28.85
N GLY A 11 -14.07 19.23 29.54
CA GLY A 11 -12.80 18.82 28.96
C GLY A 11 -12.78 17.32 28.75
N ILE A 12 -13.51 16.80 27.77
CA ILE A 12 -13.42 15.37 27.42
C ILE A 12 -13.20 15.20 25.91
N ALA A 13 -12.03 14.62 25.62
CA ALA A 13 -11.64 13.79 24.48
C ALA A 13 -11.53 14.43 23.07
N LEU A 14 -10.33 14.94 22.75
CA LEU A 14 -9.85 15.15 21.38
C LEU A 14 -8.78 14.12 20.93
N ASN A 15 -8.52 13.07 21.70
CA ASN A 15 -7.41 12.13 21.44
C ASN A 15 -7.73 10.98 20.47
N SER A 16 -8.99 10.82 20.02
CA SER A 16 -9.41 9.66 19.22
C SER A 16 -9.13 9.79 17.71
N THR A 17 -8.90 10.99 17.19
CA THR A 17 -8.67 11.23 15.74
C THR A 17 -7.23 10.95 15.29
N PHE A 18 -6.25 11.16 16.17
CA PHE A 18 -4.82 11.00 15.85
C PHE A 18 -4.36 9.53 15.77
N ALA A 19 -4.99 8.63 16.55
CA ALA A 19 -4.64 7.22 16.52
C ALA A 19 -5.14 6.53 15.23
N ALA A 20 -6.36 6.88 14.78
CA ALA A 20 -6.95 6.35 13.56
C ALA A 20 -6.14 6.75 12.31
N SER A 21 -5.69 8.00 12.23
CA SER A 21 -4.92 8.49 11.08
C SER A 21 -3.54 7.84 10.95
N ASN A 22 -2.89 7.49 12.06
CA ASN A 22 -1.61 6.78 12.04
C ASN A 22 -1.75 5.34 11.56
N GLN A 23 -2.81 4.64 11.95
CA GLN A 23 -3.07 3.27 11.49
C GLN A 23 -3.40 3.24 10.00
N GLU A 24 -4.19 4.20 9.51
CA GLU A 24 -4.49 4.35 8.08
C GLU A 24 -3.22 4.62 7.26
N LYS A 25 -2.34 5.49 7.77
CA LYS A 25 -1.06 5.78 7.11
C LYS A 25 -0.15 4.54 7.03
N VAL A 26 -0.03 3.78 8.12
CA VAL A 26 0.75 2.51 8.12
C VAL A 26 0.18 1.55 7.08
N LYS A 27 -1.14 1.36 7.07
CA LYS A 27 -1.81 0.48 6.10
C LYS A 27 -1.55 0.92 4.65
N ALA A 28 -1.70 2.22 4.36
CA ALA A 28 -1.43 2.76 3.03
C ALA A 28 0.03 2.49 2.62
N CYS A 29 0.98 2.73 3.52
CA CYS A 29 2.40 2.47 3.27
C CYS A 29 2.69 0.98 3.00
N GLU A 30 2.10 0.06 3.77
CA GLU A 30 2.24 -1.38 3.54
C GLU A 30 1.65 -1.80 2.18
N GLN A 31 0.48 -1.26 1.83
CA GLN A 31 -0.18 -1.53 0.54
C GLN A 31 0.63 -1.01 -0.64
N THR A 32 1.12 0.24 -0.58
CA THR A 32 1.99 0.82 -1.62
C THR A 32 3.26 0.01 -1.78
N LEU A 33 3.87 -0.42 -0.66
CA LEU A 33 5.09 -1.22 -0.69
C LEU A 33 4.86 -2.60 -1.33
N ALA A 34 3.83 -3.33 -0.89
CA ALA A 34 3.49 -4.63 -1.44
C ALA A 34 3.11 -4.54 -2.93
N ALA A 35 2.37 -3.51 -3.33
CA ALA A 35 2.03 -3.26 -4.73
C ALA A 35 3.28 -2.96 -5.57
N GLY A 36 4.24 -2.20 -5.03
CA GLY A 36 5.52 -1.93 -5.70
C GLY A 36 6.34 -3.22 -5.89
N MET A 37 6.42 -4.07 -4.87
CA MET A 37 7.08 -5.37 -4.95
C MET A 37 6.43 -6.29 -5.99
N PHE A 38 5.10 -6.39 -5.97
CA PHE A 38 4.36 -7.21 -6.92
C PHE A 38 4.52 -6.73 -8.37
N ASN A 39 4.45 -5.42 -8.60
CA ASN A 39 4.67 -4.86 -9.93
C ASN A 39 6.10 -5.05 -10.40
N GLY A 40 7.09 -5.01 -9.50
CA GLY A 40 8.45 -5.40 -9.84
C GLY A 40 8.54 -6.84 -10.34
N LEU A 41 7.80 -7.78 -9.72
CA LEU A 41 7.72 -9.14 -10.22
C LEU A 41 7.02 -9.23 -11.58
N LEU A 42 6.00 -8.42 -11.86
CA LEU A 42 5.40 -8.37 -13.20
C LEU A 42 6.39 -7.84 -14.24
N GLU A 43 7.12 -6.78 -13.91
CA GLU A 43 8.18 -6.22 -14.77
C GLU A 43 9.24 -7.30 -15.07
N ASP A 44 9.74 -8.00 -14.05
CA ASP A 44 10.80 -9.00 -14.17
C ASP A 44 10.33 -10.32 -14.82
N VAL A 45 9.18 -10.84 -14.41
CA VAL A 45 8.68 -12.17 -14.84
C VAL A 45 7.93 -12.08 -16.15
N CYS A 46 7.08 -11.07 -16.32
CA CYS A 46 6.18 -10.95 -17.46
C CYS A 46 6.70 -10.01 -18.55
N GLY A 47 7.82 -9.31 -18.31
CA GLY A 47 8.35 -8.32 -19.26
C GLY A 47 7.46 -7.08 -19.38
N PHE A 48 6.74 -6.74 -18.31
CA PHE A 48 5.88 -5.58 -18.29
C PHE A 48 6.71 -4.29 -18.24
N GLU A 49 6.55 -3.38 -19.20
CA GLU A 49 7.33 -2.12 -19.29
C GLU A 49 6.55 -0.90 -18.77
N GLY A 50 5.84 -1.05 -17.64
CA GLY A 50 4.99 0.02 -17.09
C GLY A 50 5.68 0.98 -16.13
N ASN A 51 6.88 0.65 -15.64
CA ASN A 51 7.61 1.40 -14.61
C ASN A 51 6.78 1.64 -13.34
N VAL A 52 5.83 0.74 -13.03
CA VAL A 52 4.86 0.89 -11.94
C VAL A 52 5.56 0.70 -10.60
N LYS A 53 6.53 -0.22 -10.52
CA LYS A 53 7.37 -0.38 -9.32
C LYS A 53 8.02 0.93 -8.92
N ALA A 54 8.68 1.61 -9.86
CA ALA A 54 9.39 2.85 -9.58
C ALA A 54 8.44 3.96 -9.10
N ASN A 55 7.28 4.09 -9.75
CA ASN A 55 6.26 5.08 -9.37
C ASN A 55 5.72 4.82 -7.95
N LEU A 56 5.41 3.57 -7.61
CA LEU A 56 4.94 3.21 -6.27
C LEU A 56 6.04 3.40 -5.21
N MET A 57 7.31 3.16 -5.54
CA MET A 57 8.43 3.44 -4.63
C MET A 57 8.64 4.94 -4.41
N ALA A 58 8.46 5.77 -5.43
CA ALA A 58 8.44 7.21 -5.24
C ALA A 58 7.30 7.65 -4.30
N MET A 59 6.09 7.09 -4.44
CA MET A 59 4.97 7.38 -3.53
C MET A 59 5.25 6.93 -2.09
N TYR A 60 5.84 5.75 -1.89
CA TYR A 60 6.25 5.24 -0.59
C TYR A 60 7.27 6.17 0.10
N ASP A 61 8.23 6.69 -0.66
CA ASP A 61 9.25 7.61 -0.16
C ASP A 61 8.67 8.99 0.15
N GLN A 62 7.84 9.54 -0.73
CA GLN A 62 7.12 10.81 -0.53
C GLN A 62 6.20 10.75 0.69
N GLY A 63 5.55 9.60 0.93
CA GLY A 63 4.71 9.36 2.11
C GLY A 63 5.50 9.26 3.43
N GLN A 64 6.84 9.30 3.37
CA GLN A 64 7.75 9.08 4.49
C GLN A 64 7.57 7.70 5.15
N CYS A 65 7.17 6.69 4.37
CA CYS A 65 6.82 5.38 4.88
C CYS A 65 7.99 4.65 5.54
N ARG A 66 9.24 4.90 5.09
CA ARG A 66 10.46 4.34 5.70
C ARG A 66 10.61 4.66 7.19
N LYS A 67 10.03 5.76 7.67
CA LYS A 67 10.11 6.18 9.07
C LYS A 67 9.15 5.43 9.98
N ILE A 68 8.08 4.86 9.42
CA ILE A 68 6.98 4.26 10.19
C ILE A 68 6.81 2.76 9.94
N ILE A 69 7.32 2.23 8.83
CA ILE A 69 7.30 0.80 8.53
C ILE A 69 8.62 0.17 9.01
N PRO A 70 8.59 -0.73 10.00
CA PRO A 70 9.79 -1.43 10.44
C PRO A 70 10.36 -2.34 9.36
N GLN A 71 11.69 -2.49 9.31
CA GLN A 71 12.35 -3.38 8.34
C GLN A 71 11.81 -4.82 8.39
N LYS A 72 11.51 -5.36 9.58
CA LYS A 72 10.87 -6.68 9.73
C LYS A 72 9.55 -6.82 8.95
N THR A 73 8.80 -5.73 8.82
CA THR A 73 7.54 -5.71 8.05
C THR A 73 7.85 -5.69 6.57
N VAL A 74 8.85 -4.92 6.14
CA VAL A 74 9.35 -4.92 4.75
C VAL A 74 9.78 -6.33 4.34
N ASP A 75 10.59 -7.00 5.15
CA ASP A 75 11.10 -8.34 4.87
C ASP A 75 9.97 -9.37 4.80
N LYS A 76 9.00 -9.27 5.71
CA LYS A 76 7.80 -10.12 5.71
C LYS A 76 6.98 -9.90 4.43
N LEU A 77 6.69 -8.65 4.07
CA LEU A 77 5.93 -8.33 2.86
C LEU A 77 6.64 -8.83 1.60
N ALA A 78 7.96 -8.64 1.50
CA ALA A 78 8.74 -9.15 0.38
C ALA A 78 8.62 -10.67 0.25
N LYS A 79 8.75 -11.40 1.35
CA LYS A 79 8.58 -12.86 1.38
C LYS A 79 7.16 -13.27 0.97
N ASP A 80 6.15 -12.62 1.54
CA ASP A 80 4.75 -12.94 1.29
C ASP A 80 4.37 -12.71 -0.18
N VAL A 81 4.78 -11.57 -0.76
CA VAL A 81 4.55 -11.25 -2.17
C VAL A 81 5.22 -12.26 -3.09
N VAL A 82 6.50 -12.59 -2.87
CA VAL A 82 7.22 -13.59 -3.68
C VAL A 82 6.57 -14.97 -3.58
N MET A 83 6.20 -15.41 -2.38
CA MET A 83 5.54 -16.70 -2.19
C MET A 83 4.17 -16.74 -2.85
N ASP A 84 3.36 -15.69 -2.74
CA ASP A 84 2.03 -15.61 -3.37
C ASP A 84 2.15 -15.62 -4.90
N THR A 85 3.06 -14.80 -5.45
CA THR A 85 3.32 -14.78 -6.90
C THR A 85 3.75 -16.15 -7.41
N LYS A 86 4.67 -16.83 -6.70
CA LYS A 86 5.08 -18.18 -7.07
C LYS A 86 3.89 -19.15 -7.07
N LYS A 87 3.08 -19.15 -6.01
CA LYS A 87 1.90 -20.02 -5.91
C LYS A 87 0.92 -19.80 -7.08
N ARG A 88 0.69 -18.55 -7.47
CA ARG A 88 -0.19 -18.22 -8.61
C ARG A 88 0.38 -18.71 -9.93
N ILE A 89 1.68 -18.51 -10.16
CA ILE A 89 2.35 -19.01 -11.37
C ILE A 89 2.28 -20.54 -11.43
N ASP A 90 2.52 -21.22 -10.31
CA ASP A 90 2.45 -22.68 -10.23
C ASP A 90 1.01 -23.20 -10.46
N ALA A 91 -0.01 -22.45 -10.02
CA ALA A 91 -1.42 -22.82 -10.18
C ALA A 91 -1.98 -22.57 -11.59
N TYR A 92 -1.61 -21.46 -12.24
CA TYR A 92 -2.23 -21.00 -13.48
C TYR A 92 -1.32 -21.08 -14.71
N SER A 93 -0.07 -21.47 -14.55
CA SER A 93 1.03 -21.23 -15.50
C SER A 93 1.47 -19.77 -15.56
N LYS A 94 2.73 -19.56 -15.98
CA LYS A 94 3.29 -18.22 -16.21
C LYS A 94 2.48 -17.43 -17.25
N HIS A 95 2.00 -18.08 -18.31
CA HIS A 95 1.30 -17.39 -19.40
C HIS A 95 0.01 -16.72 -18.91
N THR A 96 -0.88 -17.51 -18.32
CA THR A 96 -2.17 -17.02 -17.78
C THR A 96 -1.94 -16.00 -16.66
N PHE A 97 -0.99 -16.27 -15.74
CA PHE A 97 -0.63 -15.30 -14.69
C PHE A 97 -0.26 -13.94 -15.29
N CYS A 98 0.60 -13.92 -16.30
CA CYS A 98 1.04 -12.68 -16.93
C CYS A 98 -0.09 -11.99 -17.71
N GLU A 99 -0.87 -12.74 -18.49
CA GLU A 99 -2.00 -12.18 -19.24
C GLU A 99 -3.01 -11.50 -18.30
N GLU A 100 -3.49 -12.20 -17.27
CA GLU A 100 -4.50 -11.68 -16.36
C GLU A 100 -4.02 -10.47 -15.55
N ASN A 101 -2.74 -10.44 -15.15
CA ASN A 101 -2.21 -9.34 -14.34
C ASN A 101 -1.71 -8.16 -15.17
N MET A 102 -1.49 -8.33 -16.48
CA MET A 102 -1.17 -7.22 -17.38
C MET A 102 -2.42 -6.61 -18.04
N GLN A 103 -3.50 -7.39 -18.20
CA GLN A 103 -4.71 -6.95 -18.88
C GLN A 103 -5.31 -5.63 -18.34
N PRO A 104 -5.40 -5.40 -17.01
CA PRO A 104 -5.93 -4.14 -16.49
C PRO A 104 -5.13 -2.91 -16.96
N TYR A 105 -3.81 -3.03 -17.13
CA TYR A 105 -2.97 -1.94 -17.63
C TYR A 105 -3.20 -1.67 -19.12
N VAL A 106 -3.43 -2.74 -19.90
CA VAL A 106 -3.78 -2.64 -21.32
C VAL A 106 -5.12 -1.92 -21.46
N ASP A 107 -6.11 -2.26 -20.64
CA ASP A 107 -7.43 -1.67 -20.70
C ASP A 107 -7.44 -0.22 -20.22
N LEU A 108 -6.74 0.10 -19.13
CA LEU A 108 -6.53 1.47 -18.69
C LEU A 108 -5.90 2.35 -19.78
N LYS A 109 -4.91 1.81 -20.51
CA LYS A 109 -4.28 2.53 -21.63
C LYS A 109 -5.22 2.79 -22.79
N LYS A 110 -6.26 1.96 -22.99
CA LYS A 110 -7.29 2.20 -24.02
C LYS A 110 -8.26 3.30 -23.59
N GLU A 111 -8.58 3.41 -22.30
CA GLU A 111 -9.48 4.46 -21.79
C GLU A 111 -8.88 5.87 -21.89
N PHE A 112 -7.55 5.98 -21.88
CA PHE A 112 -6.82 7.25 -22.02
C PHE A 112 -6.41 7.59 -23.47
N LYS A 113 -6.88 6.85 -24.47
CA LYS A 113 -6.65 7.10 -25.90
C LYS A 113 -7.92 7.54 -26.60
#